data_AF-A0A4Q9NYW8-F1
#
_entry.id   AF-A0A4Q9NYW8-F1
#
_cell.length_a   1.000
_cell.length_b   1.000
_cell.length_c   1.000
_cell.angle_alpha   90.00
_cell.angle_beta   90.00
_cell.angle_gamma   90.00
#
_symmetry.space_group_name_H-M   'P 1'
#
loop_
_entity.id
_entity.type
_entity.pdbx_description
1 polymer ?
#
loop_
_entity_poly.entity_id
_entity_poly.type
_entity_poly.pdbx_seq_one_letter_code
_entity_poly.pdbx_strand_id
1 'polypeptide(L)'
;MTVLSKATVAALFLLLASDAFGKLDPQLTAHSKSLGGLDLSKAQVGSLTNAMSAGSLKKVGNRDTTMATKSIGKNRLGAPVKKRSPSPVRRDDLDTAPTPAPTGPSTDDTTVHITDENDFALLLPGRDGELISDAESDGVAFCTPASGDATCQRRMSDGFISAAHVERSGDSKWIQITGCLDVSKSHLDDSDSGGQFDVRFPNGAKCTFGGYGASFIEIVEPAANRFCLRCCSLENDQENCNSRQDTAGCPTAIPGTYSFPDLGVSCE
;
A
#
# COMPACT_ATOMS: atom_id res chain seq x y z
N MET A 1 27.22 53.05 -18.13
CA MET A 1 25.82 52.76 -18.50
C MET A 1 25.77 52.41 -19.96
N THR A 2 25.66 51.11 -20.28
CA THR A 2 25.41 50.64 -21.64
C THR A 2 24.42 49.49 -21.51
N VAL A 3 23.18 49.72 -21.92
CA VAL A 3 22.09 48.75 -21.85
C VAL A 3 22.22 47.86 -23.09
N LEU A 4 22.55 46.58 -22.91
CA LEU A 4 22.45 45.60 -24.00
C LEU A 4 20.99 45.16 -24.16
N SER A 5 20.51 45.20 -25.39
CA SER A 5 19.15 44.81 -25.79
C SER A 5 18.92 43.30 -25.67
N LYS A 6 17.69 42.92 -25.29
CA LYS A 6 17.20 41.53 -25.14
C LYS A 6 17.33 40.67 -26.42
N ALA A 7 17.58 41.27 -27.58
CA ALA A 7 17.71 40.54 -28.85
C ALA A 7 19.02 39.74 -28.99
N THR A 8 20.07 40.06 -28.22
CA THR A 8 21.39 39.43 -28.39
C THR A 8 21.56 38.11 -27.62
N VAL A 9 20.71 37.84 -26.62
CA VAL A 9 20.79 36.60 -25.82
C VAL A 9 20.16 35.39 -26.53
N ALA A 10 19.22 35.63 -27.46
CA ALA A 10 18.55 34.55 -28.19
C ALA A 10 19.42 33.89 -29.28
N ALA A 11 20.48 34.57 -29.75
CA ALA A 11 21.37 34.04 -30.79
C ALA A 11 22.49 33.13 -30.24
N LEU A 12 22.68 33.06 -28.92
CA LEU A 12 23.73 32.23 -28.31
C LEU A 12 23.23 30.82 -27.89
N PHE A 13 21.92 30.58 -27.90
CA PHE A 13 21.33 29.27 -27.56
C PHE A 13 21.09 28.35 -28.77
N LEU A 14 21.26 28.85 -30.00
CA LEU A 14 21.01 28.09 -31.23
C LEU A 14 22.26 27.39 -31.83
N LEU A 15 23.40 27.38 -31.11
CA LEU A 15 24.66 26.80 -31.59
C LEU A 15 25.17 25.59 -30.78
N LEU A 16 24.34 24.99 -29.91
CA LEU A 16 24.73 23.81 -29.11
C LEU A 16 23.85 22.56 -29.30
N ALA A 17 22.99 22.53 -30.33
CA ALA A 17 22.12 21.36 -30.60
C ALA A 17 22.50 20.63 -31.91
N SER A 18 23.79 20.42 -32.15
CA SER A 18 24.26 19.64 -33.30
C SER A 18 25.55 18.91 -32.93
N ASP A 19 25.47 17.89 -32.08
CA ASP A 19 26.46 16.81 -32.00
C ASP A 19 25.99 15.72 -31.02
N ALA A 20 25.03 14.89 -31.46
CA ALA A 20 24.77 13.57 -30.87
C ALA A 20 23.96 12.68 -31.84
N PHE A 21 24.43 12.51 -33.07
CA PHE A 21 23.98 11.42 -33.95
C PHE A 21 25.13 10.45 -34.16
N GLY A 22 25.28 9.53 -33.20
CA GLY A 22 26.19 8.39 -33.29
C GLY A 22 25.48 7.16 -33.87
N LYS A 23 25.78 6.87 -35.14
CA LYS A 23 25.80 5.57 -35.85
C LYS A 23 24.91 4.43 -35.32
N LEU A 24 23.85 4.13 -36.08
CA LEU A 24 23.21 2.82 -36.16
C LEU A 24 24.03 1.90 -37.08
N ASP A 25 24.32 0.68 -36.61
CA ASP A 25 25.00 -0.39 -37.33
C ASP A 25 23.93 -1.31 -37.99
N PRO A 26 23.99 -1.59 -39.32
CA PRO A 26 22.97 -2.37 -40.01
C PRO A 26 23.45 -3.78 -40.36
N GLN A 27 23.24 -4.76 -39.48
CA GLN A 27 23.38 -6.18 -39.81
C GLN A 27 22.48 -7.03 -38.88
N LEU A 28 21.29 -7.43 -39.34
CA LEU A 28 20.87 -8.84 -39.32
C LEU A 28 19.54 -8.98 -40.08
N THR A 29 19.66 -9.38 -41.34
CA THR A 29 18.57 -9.86 -42.17
C THR A 29 18.16 -11.28 -41.80
N ALA A 30 16.83 -11.49 -41.84
CA ALA A 30 16.15 -12.68 -42.34
C ALA A 30 16.32 -14.01 -41.57
N HIS A 31 15.24 -14.44 -40.93
CA HIS A 31 14.76 -15.82 -41.05
C HIS A 31 13.22 -15.85 -40.94
N SER A 32 12.56 -15.73 -42.10
CA SER A 32 11.16 -16.13 -42.30
C SER A 32 11.15 -17.45 -43.06
N LYS A 33 10.68 -18.50 -42.40
CA LYS A 33 10.15 -19.77 -42.97
C LYS A 33 9.03 -20.18 -42.02
N SER A 34 7.76 -19.99 -42.35
CA SER A 34 6.95 -20.87 -43.23
C SER A 34 7.10 -22.34 -42.87
N LEU A 35 6.13 -22.86 -42.12
CA LEU A 35 5.61 -24.23 -41.98
C LEU A 35 4.57 -24.11 -40.86
N GLY A 36 3.31 -24.50 -40.93
CA GLY A 36 2.50 -25.25 -41.88
C GLY A 36 1.17 -25.44 -41.14
N GLY A 37 0.05 -25.34 -41.85
CA GLY A 37 -1.27 -25.53 -41.26
C GLY A 37 -1.46 -26.93 -40.70
N LEU A 38 -2.19 -27.02 -39.59
CA LEU A 38 -2.98 -28.19 -39.22
C LEU A 38 -4.32 -27.68 -38.70
N ASP A 39 -5.30 -27.77 -39.59
CA ASP A 39 -6.72 -27.77 -39.28
C ASP A 39 -7.15 -29.22 -38.95
N LEU A 40 -8.36 -29.36 -38.42
CA LEU A 40 -9.13 -30.58 -38.12
C LEU A 40 -9.03 -31.22 -36.72
N SER A 41 -10.07 -30.89 -35.95
CA SER A 41 -11.06 -31.83 -35.40
C SER A 41 -10.63 -32.81 -34.30
N LYS A 42 -11.14 -32.57 -33.10
CA LYS A 42 -12.02 -33.51 -32.36
C LYS A 42 -12.46 -32.88 -31.04
N ALA A 43 -13.68 -32.33 -31.05
CA ALA A 43 -14.47 -32.20 -29.84
C ALA A 43 -14.91 -33.61 -29.43
N GLN A 44 -14.56 -34.03 -28.22
CA GLN A 44 -15.10 -35.26 -27.64
C GLN A 44 -15.83 -34.90 -26.34
N VAL A 45 -17.16 -34.95 -26.45
CA VAL A 45 -18.12 -34.89 -25.36
C VAL A 45 -17.93 -36.14 -24.50
N GLY A 46 -17.56 -35.95 -23.24
CA GLY A 46 -17.44 -37.00 -22.23
C GLY A 46 -18.36 -36.72 -21.06
N SER A 47 -19.62 -37.16 -21.19
CA SER A 47 -20.60 -37.25 -20.12
C SER A 47 -20.20 -38.37 -19.14
N LEU A 48 -20.01 -38.04 -17.87
CA LEU A 48 -20.10 -39.02 -16.78
C LEU A 48 -20.95 -38.44 -15.65
N THR A 49 -22.22 -38.79 -15.72
CA THR A 49 -23.10 -38.93 -14.56
C THR A 49 -22.52 -39.99 -13.62
N ASN A 50 -22.48 -39.71 -12.32
CA ASN A 50 -22.76 -40.75 -11.34
C ASN A 50 -23.41 -40.18 -10.08
N ALA A 51 -24.47 -40.88 -9.70
CA ALA A 51 -25.40 -40.58 -8.66
C ALA A 51 -24.91 -41.06 -7.28
N MET A 52 -25.45 -40.39 -6.26
CA MET A 52 -25.96 -40.95 -4.99
C MET A 52 -25.14 -42.03 -4.27
N SER A 53 -24.74 -41.72 -3.04
CA SER A 53 -25.09 -42.62 -1.93
C SER A 53 -25.21 -41.88 -0.60
N ALA A 54 -26.37 -42.02 0.00
CA ALA A 54 -26.70 -41.59 1.35
C ALA A 54 -26.07 -42.55 2.38
N GLY A 55 -25.43 -41.99 3.41
CA GLY A 55 -24.88 -42.71 4.55
C GLY A 55 -25.35 -42.08 5.86
N SER A 56 -26.13 -42.85 6.60
CA SER A 56 -26.95 -42.49 7.75
C SER A 56 -26.18 -42.23 9.06
N LEU A 57 -26.71 -41.27 9.83
CA LEU A 57 -26.81 -41.15 11.30
C LEU A 57 -25.96 -42.11 12.18
N LYS A 58 -25.15 -41.51 13.06
CA LYS A 58 -25.02 -41.95 14.46
C LYS A 58 -25.02 -40.76 15.42
N LYS A 59 -25.91 -40.89 16.40
CA LYS A 59 -26.26 -39.97 17.50
C LYS A 59 -25.73 -40.57 18.80
N VAL A 60 -24.80 -39.91 19.50
CA VAL A 60 -24.46 -40.05 20.94
C VAL A 60 -23.59 -38.83 21.28
N GLY A 61 -23.72 -38.07 22.37
CA GLY A 61 -24.56 -38.14 23.54
C GLY A 61 -24.31 -36.88 24.38
N ASN A 62 -25.38 -36.47 25.05
CA ASN A 62 -25.48 -35.33 25.97
C ASN A 62 -24.61 -35.54 27.23
N ARG A 63 -23.89 -34.50 27.69
CA ARG A 63 -23.55 -34.33 29.12
C ARG A 63 -23.68 -32.87 29.52
N ASP A 64 -24.66 -32.68 30.37
CA ASP A 64 -25.04 -31.47 31.07
C ASP A 64 -24.31 -31.37 32.42
N THR A 65 -24.38 -30.18 33.02
CA THR A 65 -24.00 -29.80 34.41
C THR A 65 -22.50 -29.82 34.76
N THR A 66 -21.90 -28.74 35.27
CA THR A 66 -22.26 -28.15 36.56
C THR A 66 -21.73 -26.72 36.68
N MET A 67 -22.61 -25.77 37.03
CA MET A 67 -22.22 -24.45 37.53
C MET A 67 -21.56 -24.58 38.91
N ALA A 68 -20.42 -23.94 39.11
CA ALA A 68 -19.83 -23.71 40.43
C ALA A 68 -19.62 -22.20 40.63
N THR A 69 -20.61 -21.56 41.24
CA THR A 69 -20.47 -20.26 41.90
C THR A 69 -19.53 -20.40 43.10
N LYS A 70 -18.47 -19.60 43.18
CA LYS A 70 -17.67 -19.46 44.41
C LYS A 70 -17.33 -18.00 44.70
N SER A 71 -18.09 -17.47 45.66
CA SER A 71 -17.69 -16.59 46.76
C SER A 71 -16.77 -15.40 46.50
N ILE A 72 -17.36 -14.24 46.73
CA ILE A 72 -16.79 -12.93 47.11
C ILE A 72 -15.65 -13.08 48.14
N GLY A 73 -14.52 -12.42 47.87
CA GLY A 73 -13.37 -12.25 48.76
C GLY A 73 -12.86 -10.81 48.72
N LYS A 74 -12.66 -10.24 49.90
CA LYS A 74 -12.53 -8.81 50.23
C LYS A 74 -11.25 -8.11 49.71
N ASN A 75 -11.42 -6.81 49.41
CA ASN A 75 -10.51 -5.67 49.57
C ASN A 75 -8.99 -5.91 49.60
N ARG A 76 -8.29 -5.39 48.58
CA ARG A 76 -7.02 -4.66 48.76
C ARG A 76 -7.00 -3.44 47.83
N LEU A 77 -6.92 -2.25 48.44
CA LEU A 77 -6.53 -1.02 47.77
C LEU A 77 -5.10 -1.19 47.25
N GLY A 78 -4.95 -1.30 45.93
CA GLY A 78 -3.66 -1.27 45.24
C GLY A 78 -3.32 0.16 44.81
N ALA A 79 -2.09 0.57 45.09
CA ALA A 79 -1.51 1.87 44.76
C ALA A 79 -1.58 2.20 43.23
N PRO A 80 -1.51 3.49 42.84
CA PRO A 80 -1.59 3.89 41.44
C PRO A 80 -0.41 3.34 40.64
N VAL A 81 -0.74 2.56 39.61
CA VAL A 81 0.22 2.07 38.61
C VAL A 81 0.71 3.27 37.80
N LYS A 82 1.97 3.67 38.01
CA LYS A 82 2.65 4.61 37.11
C LYS A 82 2.71 3.97 35.72
N LYS A 83 1.99 4.54 34.75
CA LYS A 83 2.16 4.24 33.32
C LYS A 83 3.63 4.48 32.98
N ARG A 84 4.39 3.42 32.76
CA ARG A 84 5.73 3.50 32.20
C ARG A 84 5.56 3.72 30.71
N SER A 85 6.17 4.78 30.20
CA SER A 85 6.30 5.01 28.76
C SER A 85 6.95 3.79 28.10
N PRO A 86 6.54 3.38 26.89
CA PRO A 86 7.17 2.26 26.19
C PRO A 86 8.64 2.58 25.95
N SER A 87 9.52 1.65 26.30
CA SER A 87 10.93 1.71 25.89
C SER A 87 11.01 1.53 24.37
N PRO A 88 11.98 2.17 23.69
CA PRO A 88 12.22 1.92 22.28
C PRO A 88 12.50 0.43 22.05
N VAL A 89 11.76 -0.20 21.14
CA VAL A 89 12.01 -1.57 20.69
C VAL A 89 13.41 -1.59 20.08
N ARG A 90 14.29 -2.47 20.57
CA ARG A 90 15.62 -2.65 19.96
C ARG A 90 15.42 -3.24 18.57
N ARG A 91 16.22 -2.82 17.58
CA ARG A 91 16.14 -3.38 16.21
C ARG A 91 16.26 -4.92 16.20
N ASP A 92 16.94 -5.49 17.21
CA ASP A 92 17.11 -6.93 17.39
C ASP A 92 15.83 -7.68 17.82
N ASP A 93 14.77 -6.97 18.25
CA ASP A 93 13.49 -7.54 18.68
C ASP A 93 12.39 -7.45 17.60
N LEU A 94 12.69 -6.87 16.42
CA LEU A 94 11.76 -6.83 15.30
C LEU A 94 11.68 -8.21 14.65
N ASP A 95 10.48 -8.77 14.50
CA ASP A 95 10.29 -9.95 13.66
C ASP A 95 10.54 -9.56 12.20
N THR A 96 11.70 -9.95 11.65
CA THR A 96 12.08 -9.72 10.26
C THR A 96 11.87 -10.97 9.40
N ALA A 97 11.06 -11.92 9.84
CA ALA A 97 10.75 -13.09 9.02
C ALA A 97 10.12 -12.62 7.69
N PRO A 98 10.51 -13.22 6.54
CA PRO A 98 10.08 -12.77 5.23
C PRO A 98 8.58 -12.55 5.15
N THR A 99 8.20 -11.42 4.57
CA THR A 99 6.81 -11.20 4.18
C THR A 99 6.55 -12.01 2.92
N PRO A 100 5.40 -12.71 2.83
CA PRO A 100 5.02 -13.42 1.63
C PRO A 100 5.14 -12.54 0.38
N ALA A 101 5.55 -13.15 -0.72
CA ALA A 101 5.69 -12.47 -2.01
C ALA A 101 4.34 -11.88 -2.48
N PRO A 102 4.38 -10.86 -3.37
CA PRO A 102 3.16 -10.33 -3.96
C PRO A 102 2.29 -11.43 -4.55
N THR A 103 0.99 -11.34 -4.33
CA THR A 103 0.04 -12.30 -4.88
C THR A 103 -0.35 -11.83 -6.28
N GLY A 104 -0.29 -12.70 -7.29
CA GLY A 104 -0.74 -12.44 -8.68
C GLY A 104 -0.14 -11.22 -9.42
N PRO A 105 -0.67 -10.90 -10.62
CA PRO A 105 -0.17 -9.80 -11.44
C PRO A 105 -0.69 -8.43 -10.97
N SER A 106 0.16 -7.41 -10.97
CA SER A 106 -0.28 -6.05 -10.61
C SER A 106 -1.20 -5.41 -11.64
N THR A 107 -2.09 -4.55 -11.16
CA THR A 107 -3.00 -3.73 -11.96
C THR A 107 -2.92 -2.27 -11.53
N ASP A 108 -3.40 -1.34 -12.34
CA ASP A 108 -3.46 0.08 -11.96
C ASP A 108 -4.34 0.28 -10.70
N ASP A 109 -5.38 -0.55 -10.52
CA ASP A 109 -6.26 -0.52 -9.35
C ASP A 109 -5.58 -1.01 -8.06
N THR A 110 -4.42 -1.66 -8.13
CA THR A 110 -3.68 -2.18 -6.96
C THR A 110 -2.27 -1.62 -6.86
N THR A 111 -1.98 -0.53 -7.59
CA THR A 111 -0.67 0.11 -7.61
C THR A 111 -0.70 1.43 -6.86
N VAL A 112 0.20 1.58 -5.89
CA VAL A 112 0.44 2.86 -5.20
C VAL A 112 1.72 3.52 -5.70
N HIS A 113 1.82 4.85 -5.52
CA HIS A 113 3.00 5.62 -5.87
C HIS A 113 3.18 6.81 -4.93
N ILE A 114 4.42 7.31 -4.87
CA ILE A 114 4.78 8.56 -4.21
C ILE A 114 5.70 9.35 -5.13
N THR A 115 5.21 10.47 -5.66
CA THR A 115 6.02 11.45 -6.40
C THR A 115 6.38 12.60 -5.46
N ASP A 116 5.36 13.24 -4.88
CA ASP A 116 5.47 14.35 -3.92
C ASP A 116 4.18 14.46 -3.06
N GLU A 117 4.07 15.49 -2.23
CA GLU A 117 2.94 15.73 -1.33
C GLU A 117 1.59 15.95 -2.03
N ASN A 118 1.58 16.22 -3.35
CA ASN A 118 0.38 16.45 -4.15
C ASN A 118 0.11 15.33 -5.18
N ASP A 119 1.07 14.44 -5.38
CA ASP A 119 0.99 13.34 -6.33
C ASP A 119 1.46 12.03 -5.69
N PHE A 120 0.49 11.34 -5.09
CA PHE A 120 0.60 10.00 -4.56
C PHE A 120 -0.74 9.26 -4.64
N ALA A 121 -0.72 7.96 -4.42
CA ALA A 121 -1.90 7.11 -4.29
C ALA A 121 -1.86 6.29 -3.00
N LEU A 122 -3.05 6.00 -2.46
CA LEU A 122 -3.27 5.11 -1.33
C LEU A 122 -4.23 4.00 -1.71
N LEU A 123 -4.11 2.84 -1.08
CA LEU A 123 -5.13 1.80 -1.13
C LEU A 123 -6.23 2.13 -0.10
N LEU A 124 -7.48 2.15 -0.55
CA LEU A 124 -8.63 2.40 0.32
C LEU A 124 -9.74 1.39 0.02
N PRO A 125 -10.71 1.21 0.93
CA PRO A 125 -11.92 0.46 0.65
C PRO A 125 -12.63 0.95 -0.62
N GLY A 126 -12.89 0.02 -1.54
CA GLY A 126 -13.62 0.30 -2.77
C GLY A 126 -15.14 0.39 -2.57
N ARG A 127 -15.64 0.00 -1.38
CA ARG A 127 -17.05 0.03 -1.00
C ARG A 127 -17.29 1.08 0.09
N ASP A 128 -18.42 1.78 -0.01
CA ASP A 128 -18.85 2.74 0.99
C ASP A 128 -19.12 2.04 2.34
N GLY A 129 -18.59 2.61 3.43
CA GLY A 129 -18.80 2.12 4.79
C GLY A 129 -18.06 0.81 5.13
N GLU A 130 -17.19 0.33 4.25
CA GLU A 130 -16.29 -0.78 4.56
C GLU A 130 -15.11 -0.29 5.42
N LEU A 131 -14.74 -1.09 6.43
CA LEU A 131 -13.60 -0.81 7.30
C LEU A 131 -12.28 -1.07 6.54
N ILE A 132 -11.22 -0.35 6.90
CA ILE A 132 -9.88 -0.53 6.32
C ILE A 132 -9.41 -1.97 6.48
N SER A 133 -9.60 -2.55 7.68
CA SER A 133 -9.19 -3.94 7.98
C SER A 133 -9.99 -5.00 7.20
N ASP A 134 -11.25 -4.73 6.87
CA ASP A 134 -12.06 -5.64 6.03
C ASP A 134 -11.63 -5.57 4.56
N ALA A 135 -11.18 -4.39 4.11
CA ALA A 135 -10.76 -4.13 2.75
C ALA A 135 -9.34 -4.64 2.41
N GLU A 136 -8.53 -5.11 3.37
CA GLU A 136 -7.11 -5.46 3.11
C GLU A 136 -6.94 -6.40 1.91
N SER A 137 -7.89 -7.31 1.70
CA SER A 137 -7.85 -8.29 0.60
C SER A 137 -8.29 -7.76 -0.77
N ASP A 138 -9.06 -6.68 -0.82
CA ASP A 138 -9.71 -6.15 -2.04
C ASP A 138 -9.70 -4.61 -2.16
N GLY A 139 -8.83 -3.95 -1.40
CA GLY A 139 -8.57 -2.51 -1.48
C GLY A 139 -8.20 -2.08 -2.89
N VAL A 140 -8.49 -0.83 -3.21
CA VAL A 140 -8.23 -0.25 -4.54
C VAL A 140 -7.50 1.08 -4.42
N ALA A 141 -6.67 1.39 -5.41
CA ALA A 141 -5.87 2.59 -5.45
C ALA A 141 -6.74 3.83 -5.72
N PHE A 142 -6.58 4.83 -4.87
CA PHE A 142 -7.09 6.18 -5.07
C PHE A 142 -5.92 7.14 -5.16
N CYS A 143 -5.85 7.91 -6.23
CA CYS A 143 -4.85 8.98 -6.33
C CYS A 143 -5.36 10.27 -5.71
N THR A 144 -4.42 11.06 -5.23
CA THR A 144 -4.66 12.47 -4.92
C THR A 144 -5.31 13.21 -6.11
N PRO A 145 -6.14 14.24 -5.87
CA PRO A 145 -6.84 14.95 -6.94
C PRO A 145 -5.91 15.56 -7.99
N ALA A 146 -4.74 16.03 -7.56
CA ALA A 146 -3.72 16.66 -8.40
C ALA A 146 -2.75 15.67 -9.05
N SER A 147 -2.92 14.36 -8.82
CA SER A 147 -2.03 13.34 -9.37
C SER A 147 -1.96 13.39 -10.90
N GLY A 148 -0.74 13.38 -11.41
CA GLY A 148 -0.44 13.34 -12.84
C GLY A 148 -0.58 11.95 -13.45
N ASP A 149 -0.92 10.93 -12.67
CA ASP A 149 -1.07 9.57 -13.17
C ASP A 149 -2.32 9.42 -14.04
N ALA A 150 -2.08 9.16 -15.33
CA ALA A 150 -3.10 8.98 -16.34
C ALA A 150 -3.79 7.61 -16.27
N THR A 151 -3.19 6.62 -15.61
CA THR A 151 -3.83 5.29 -15.43
C THR A 151 -4.75 5.24 -14.22
N CYS A 152 -4.68 6.27 -13.37
CA CYS A 152 -5.45 6.33 -12.15
C CYS A 152 -6.97 6.41 -12.39
N GLN A 153 -7.66 5.33 -11.99
CA GLN A 153 -9.10 5.16 -12.19
C GLN A 153 -9.95 5.85 -11.11
N ARG A 154 -9.38 6.09 -9.92
CA ARG A 154 -10.10 6.66 -8.77
C ARG A 154 -9.32 7.80 -8.16
N ARG A 155 -10.03 8.87 -7.80
CA ARG A 155 -9.44 10.03 -7.14
C ARG A 155 -10.09 10.23 -5.79
N MET A 156 -9.26 10.56 -4.82
CA MET A 156 -9.70 11.05 -3.53
C MET A 156 -10.48 12.35 -3.72
N SER A 157 -11.38 12.66 -2.78
CA SER A 157 -12.05 13.97 -2.75
C SER A 157 -11.06 15.09 -2.43
N ASP A 158 -11.30 16.28 -2.98
CA ASP A 158 -10.57 17.49 -2.58
C ASP A 158 -10.67 17.71 -1.06
N GLY A 159 -9.52 17.95 -0.44
CA GLY A 159 -9.41 18.17 1.00
C GLY A 159 -9.41 16.91 1.86
N PHE A 160 -9.60 15.70 1.29
CA PHE A 160 -9.47 14.45 2.06
C PHE A 160 -8.08 14.30 2.68
N ILE A 161 -7.04 14.68 1.94
CA ILE A 161 -5.69 14.85 2.48
C ILE A 161 -5.58 16.29 2.99
N SER A 162 -5.60 16.45 4.31
CA SER A 162 -5.51 17.76 4.97
C SER A 162 -4.06 18.25 5.07
N ALA A 163 -3.10 17.33 5.16
CA ALA A 163 -1.67 17.61 5.19
C ALA A 163 -0.89 16.33 4.84
N ALA A 164 0.26 16.48 4.19
CA ALA A 164 1.16 15.38 3.89
C ALA A 164 2.62 15.85 3.87
N HIS A 165 3.54 14.93 4.11
CA HIS A 165 4.98 15.16 4.03
C HIS A 165 5.67 13.95 3.39
N VAL A 166 6.52 14.20 2.39
CA VAL A 166 7.33 13.15 1.76
C VAL A 166 8.76 13.18 2.32
N GLU A 167 9.24 12.00 2.71
CA GLU A 167 10.62 11.78 3.13
C GLU A 167 11.26 10.68 2.27
N ARG A 168 12.56 10.82 2.00
CA ARG A 168 13.35 9.84 1.24
C ARG A 168 14.58 9.45 2.05
N SER A 169 14.92 8.16 2.02
CA SER A 169 16.14 7.68 2.66
C SER A 169 17.38 8.21 1.91
N GLY A 170 18.44 8.55 2.66
CA GLY A 170 19.69 9.05 2.07
C GLY A 170 20.43 8.02 1.19
N ASP A 171 20.13 6.73 1.38
CA ASP A 171 20.67 5.61 0.61
C ASP A 171 19.70 5.09 -0.48
N SER A 172 18.59 5.80 -0.72
CA SER A 172 17.58 5.43 -1.73
C SER A 172 16.95 4.05 -1.56
N LYS A 173 16.96 3.51 -0.32
CA LYS A 173 16.26 2.28 0.03
C LYS A 173 14.76 2.44 0.17
N TRP A 174 14.28 3.63 0.52
CA TRP A 174 12.85 3.87 0.64
C TRP A 174 12.47 5.32 0.36
N ILE A 175 11.18 5.47 0.01
CA ILE A 175 10.44 6.73 0.01
C ILE A 175 9.18 6.51 0.85
N GLN A 176 8.78 7.52 1.61
CA GLN A 176 7.56 7.47 2.40
C GLN A 176 6.78 8.77 2.28
N ILE A 177 5.50 8.66 2.60
CA ILE A 177 4.61 9.78 2.83
C ILE A 177 3.83 9.52 4.11
N THR A 178 3.75 10.53 4.96
CA THR A 178 2.92 10.53 6.18
C THR A 178 2.03 11.75 6.17
N GLY A 179 0.82 11.65 6.73
CA GLY A 179 -0.09 12.78 6.68
C GLY A 179 -1.37 12.61 7.46
N CYS A 180 -2.16 13.67 7.45
CA CYS A 180 -3.43 13.79 8.15
C CYS A 180 -4.60 13.78 7.18
N LEU A 181 -5.68 13.11 7.58
CA LEU A 181 -6.92 12.96 6.83
C LEU A 181 -7.99 13.94 7.36
N ASP A 182 -8.83 14.45 6.47
CA ASP A 182 -10.16 14.96 6.82
C ASP A 182 -11.19 13.89 6.42
N VAL A 183 -11.50 12.99 7.35
CA VAL A 183 -12.39 11.84 7.10
C VAL A 183 -13.78 12.28 6.65
N SER A 184 -14.23 13.49 7.00
CA SER A 184 -15.51 14.05 6.55
C SER A 184 -15.61 14.27 5.03
N LYS A 185 -14.48 14.18 4.31
CA LYS A 185 -14.39 14.26 2.84
C LYS A 185 -14.37 12.89 2.16
N SER A 186 -14.65 11.82 2.90
CA SER A 186 -14.62 10.45 2.40
C SER A 186 -15.85 9.66 2.82
N HIS A 187 -15.94 8.41 2.35
CA HIS A 187 -16.90 7.40 2.80
C HIS A 187 -16.38 6.53 3.94
N LEU A 188 -15.19 6.83 4.49
CA LEU A 188 -14.61 6.07 5.59
C LEU A 188 -15.36 6.35 6.89
N ASP A 189 -15.45 5.32 7.73
CA ASP A 189 -16.01 5.43 9.07
C ASP A 189 -15.00 6.15 9.99
N ASP A 190 -15.40 7.26 10.59
CA ASP A 190 -14.55 8.06 11.48
C ASP A 190 -14.26 7.39 12.82
N SER A 191 -14.91 6.26 13.11
CA SER A 191 -14.66 5.41 14.27
C SER A 191 -13.78 4.20 13.95
N ASP A 192 -13.40 4.00 12.67
CA ASP A 192 -12.53 2.91 12.25
C ASP A 192 -11.09 3.11 12.77
N SER A 193 -10.60 2.16 13.56
CA SER A 193 -9.24 2.17 14.08
C SER A 193 -8.17 1.95 13.01
N GLY A 194 -8.56 1.52 11.81
CA GLY A 194 -7.67 1.34 10.68
C GLY A 194 -7.30 -0.10 10.36
N GLY A 195 -6.35 -0.24 9.44
CA GLY A 195 -5.81 -1.50 8.94
C GLY A 195 -4.57 -1.28 8.09
N GLN A 196 -3.97 -2.37 7.60
CA GLN A 196 -2.73 -2.35 6.84
C GLN A 196 -2.92 -2.94 5.43
N PHE A 197 -2.47 -2.19 4.42
CA PHE A 197 -2.20 -2.76 3.11
C PHE A 197 -0.70 -3.00 2.95
N ASP A 198 -0.33 -4.10 2.32
CA ASP A 198 1.07 -4.42 2.05
C ASP A 198 1.22 -5.17 0.72
N VAL A 199 2.45 -5.55 0.39
CA VAL A 199 2.74 -6.24 -0.87
C VAL A 199 1.96 -7.55 -1.08
N ARG A 200 1.47 -8.20 -0.01
CA ARG A 200 0.69 -9.45 -0.10
C ARG A 200 -0.73 -9.21 -0.58
N PHE A 201 -1.36 -8.14 -0.09
CA PHE A 201 -2.77 -7.87 -0.31
C PHE A 201 -3.05 -6.36 -0.47
N PRO A 202 -3.91 -5.98 -1.43
CA PRO A 202 -4.73 -6.83 -2.31
C PRO A 202 -3.94 -7.60 -3.38
N ASN A 203 -4.60 -8.49 -4.13
CA ASN A 203 -3.95 -9.24 -5.20
C ASN A 203 -3.38 -8.29 -6.27
N GLY A 204 -2.08 -8.40 -6.52
CA GLY A 204 -1.32 -7.57 -7.43
C GLY A 204 -0.77 -6.31 -6.79
N ALA A 205 -0.89 -6.15 -5.47
CA ALA A 205 -0.42 -4.96 -4.77
C ALA A 205 1.07 -4.70 -5.01
N LYS A 206 1.40 -3.45 -5.37
CA LYS A 206 2.78 -2.99 -5.49
C LYS A 206 2.91 -1.49 -5.28
N CYS A 207 4.13 -1.05 -4.98
CA CYS A 207 4.51 0.34 -5.16
C CYS A 207 5.38 0.53 -6.41
N THR A 208 5.29 1.70 -7.06
CA THR A 208 6.09 2.03 -8.25
C THR A 208 7.58 2.29 -7.94
N PHE A 209 7.91 2.67 -6.71
CA PHE A 209 9.30 2.83 -6.26
C PHE A 209 9.96 1.47 -6.06
N GLY A 210 11.19 1.26 -6.56
CA GLY A 210 11.92 -0.02 -6.44
C GLY A 210 11.66 -1.02 -7.56
N GLY A 211 10.73 -0.72 -8.48
CA GLY A 211 10.40 -1.60 -9.60
C GLY A 211 9.34 -2.66 -9.25
N TYR A 212 9.15 -3.61 -10.17
CA TYR A 212 8.11 -4.63 -10.06
C TYR A 212 8.50 -5.65 -8.96
N GLY A 213 7.79 -5.65 -7.83
CA GLY A 213 8.06 -6.53 -6.69
C GLY A 213 8.52 -5.82 -5.41
N ALA A 214 8.75 -4.51 -5.48
CA ALA A 214 9.07 -3.68 -4.33
C ALA A 214 8.07 -3.85 -3.18
N SER A 215 8.57 -4.11 -1.97
CA SER A 215 7.72 -4.16 -0.78
C SER A 215 7.24 -2.77 -0.39
N PHE A 216 6.03 -2.70 0.17
CA PHE A 216 5.52 -1.50 0.79
C PHE A 216 4.69 -1.87 2.02
N ILE A 217 4.50 -0.87 2.88
CA ILE A 217 3.54 -0.90 3.98
C ILE A 217 2.73 0.39 3.92
N GLU A 218 1.41 0.26 4.01
CA GLU A 218 0.47 1.35 4.11
C GLU A 218 -0.44 1.11 5.30
N ILE A 219 -0.63 2.11 6.14
CA ILE A 219 -1.60 2.07 7.23
C ILE A 219 -2.49 3.30 7.09
N VAL A 220 -3.80 3.08 7.20
CA VAL A 220 -4.82 4.13 7.19
C VAL A 220 -5.59 4.02 8.49
N GLU A 221 -5.63 5.08 9.29
CA GLU A 221 -6.27 5.12 10.61
C GLU A 221 -7.30 6.27 10.66
N PRO A 222 -8.53 6.06 10.16
CA PRO A 222 -9.56 7.10 10.13
C PRO A 222 -9.86 7.71 11.50
N ALA A 223 -9.99 6.90 12.55
CA ALA A 223 -10.24 7.39 13.92
C ALA A 223 -9.13 8.26 14.50
N ALA A 224 -7.92 8.16 13.96
CA ALA A 224 -6.79 9.02 14.30
C ALA A 224 -6.54 10.12 13.26
N ASN A 225 -7.39 10.23 12.24
CA ASN A 225 -7.26 11.17 11.12
C ASN A 225 -5.87 11.14 10.47
N ARG A 226 -5.30 9.94 10.23
CA ARG A 226 -3.95 9.83 9.68
C ARG A 226 -3.76 8.67 8.73
N PHE A 227 -2.72 8.78 7.92
CA PHE A 227 -2.23 7.72 7.06
C PHE A 227 -0.70 7.75 6.98
N CYS A 228 -0.13 6.64 6.54
CA CYS A 228 1.27 6.53 6.23
C CYS A 228 1.50 5.45 5.19
N LEU A 229 2.39 5.71 4.24
CA LEU A 229 2.81 4.77 3.20
C LEU A 229 4.33 4.84 3.09
N ARG A 230 5.00 3.69 3.05
CA ARG A 230 6.42 3.59 2.73
C ARG A 230 6.61 2.53 1.65
N CYS A 231 7.32 2.91 0.59
CA CYS A 231 7.74 2.03 -0.47
C CYS A 231 9.24 1.78 -0.38
N CYS A 232 9.65 0.53 -0.53
CA CYS A 232 11.05 0.10 -0.46
C CYS A 232 11.60 -0.26 -1.83
N SER A 233 12.91 -0.08 -2.03
CA SER A 233 13.54 -0.24 -3.34
C SER A 233 13.74 -1.71 -3.73
N LEU A 234 13.62 -2.63 -2.77
CA LEU A 234 13.88 -4.06 -2.94
C LEU A 234 12.63 -4.86 -2.58
N GLU A 235 12.52 -6.03 -3.19
CA GLU A 235 11.54 -7.03 -2.78
C GLU A 235 11.84 -7.52 -1.36
N ASN A 236 10.80 -7.80 -0.58
CA ASN A 236 10.90 -8.39 0.75
C ASN A 236 11.84 -7.62 1.71
N ASP A 237 11.87 -6.28 1.64
CA ASP A 237 12.63 -5.45 2.57
C ASP A 237 11.93 -5.36 3.93
N GLN A 238 12.22 -6.33 4.81
CA GLN A 238 11.68 -6.40 6.17
C GLN A 238 12.43 -5.52 7.18
N GLU A 239 13.49 -4.84 6.77
CA GLU A 239 14.16 -3.83 7.60
C GLU A 239 13.42 -2.50 7.51
N ASN A 240 13.07 -2.07 6.30
CA ASN A 240 12.47 -0.76 6.04
C ASN A 240 10.95 -0.81 5.84
N CYS A 241 10.42 -1.90 5.27
CA CYS A 241 8.99 -2.12 5.01
C CYS A 241 8.50 -3.39 5.73
N ASN A 242 8.63 -3.39 7.06
CA ASN A 242 8.19 -4.50 7.91
C ASN A 242 6.66 -4.48 8.09
N SER A 243 5.99 -5.49 7.55
CA SER A 243 4.53 -5.62 7.58
C SER A 243 4.00 -6.45 8.77
N ARG A 244 4.73 -6.45 9.88
CA ARG A 244 4.32 -7.15 11.13
C ARG A 244 4.00 -6.18 12.27
N GLN A 245 3.87 -4.90 11.93
CA GLN A 245 3.51 -3.80 12.84
C GLN A 245 2.11 -3.24 12.52
N ASP A 246 1.25 -4.07 11.95
CA ASP A 246 -0.13 -3.76 11.53
C ASP A 246 -0.99 -3.14 12.64
N THR A 247 -0.83 -3.59 13.89
CA THR A 247 -1.57 -3.07 15.05
C THR A 247 -0.87 -1.95 15.80
N ALA A 248 0.35 -1.58 15.41
CA ALA A 248 1.17 -0.59 16.13
C ALA A 248 0.86 0.86 15.74
N GLY A 249 0.10 1.06 14.66
CA GLY A 249 -0.28 2.35 14.09
C GLY A 249 0.85 3.05 13.34
N CYS A 250 0.48 4.09 12.61
CA CYS A 250 1.38 4.82 11.72
C CYS A 250 2.65 5.37 12.39
N PRO A 251 2.58 6.06 13.54
CA PRO A 251 3.79 6.61 14.18
C PRO A 251 4.83 5.55 14.56
N THR A 252 4.40 4.31 14.77
CA THR A 252 5.31 3.19 15.13
C THR A 252 5.83 2.48 13.89
N ALA A 253 4.96 2.13 12.94
CA ALA A 253 5.35 1.39 11.74
C ALA A 253 6.16 2.26 10.76
N ILE A 254 5.74 3.52 10.60
CA ILE A 254 6.35 4.50 9.71
C ILE A 254 6.51 5.82 10.48
N PRO A 255 7.60 5.95 11.27
CA PRO A 255 7.94 7.24 11.89
C PRO A 255 8.06 8.32 10.81
N GLY A 256 7.53 9.51 11.08
CA GLY A 256 7.49 10.62 10.13
C GLY A 256 6.78 11.85 10.70
N THR A 257 6.23 12.69 9.83
CA THR A 257 5.57 13.95 10.21
C THR A 257 4.06 13.75 10.28
N TYR A 258 3.50 13.98 11.48
CA TYR A 258 2.06 13.93 11.77
C TYR A 258 1.54 15.22 12.42
N SER A 259 2.40 16.24 12.54
CA SER A 259 2.08 17.55 13.07
C SER A 259 2.52 18.61 12.06
N PHE A 260 1.59 19.47 11.65
CA PHE A 260 1.76 20.48 10.61
C PHE A 260 1.36 21.87 11.14
N PRO A 261 2.20 22.50 11.97
CA PRO A 261 1.86 23.76 12.64
C PRO A 261 1.54 24.90 11.67
N ASP A 262 2.23 24.96 10.54
CA ASP A 262 2.04 26.00 9.52
C ASP A 262 0.66 25.89 8.84
N LEU A 263 0.03 24.71 8.90
CA LEU A 263 -1.33 24.45 8.40
C LEU A 263 -2.37 24.43 9.53
N GLY A 264 -1.95 24.45 10.79
CA GLY A 264 -2.84 24.28 11.95
C GLY A 264 -3.46 22.88 12.05
N VAL A 265 -2.82 21.87 11.48
CA VAL A 265 -3.31 20.47 11.43
C VAL A 265 -2.36 19.56 12.23
N SER A 266 -2.91 18.62 13.00
CA SER A 266 -2.14 17.58 13.69
C SER A 266 -2.98 16.30 13.84
N CYS A 267 -2.33 15.15 13.70
CA CYS A 267 -2.90 13.81 13.77
C CYS A 267 -1.94 12.82 14.48
N GLU A 268 -1.14 13.30 15.43
CA GLU A 268 -0.29 12.48 16.31
C GLU A 268 -1.07 11.50 17.21
#